data_AF-A0A6P1DFF3-F1
#
_entry.id   AF-A0A6P1DFF3-F1
#
_cell.length_a   1.000
_cell.length_b   1.000
_cell.length_c   1.000
_cell.angle_alpha   90.00
_cell.angle_beta   90.00
_cell.angle_gamma   90.00
#
_symmetry.space_group_name_H-M   'P 1'
#
loop_
_entity.id
_entity.type
_entity.pdbx_description
1 polymer ?
#
loop_
_entity_poly.entity_id
_entity_poly.type
_entity_poly.pdbx_seq_one_letter_code
_entity_poly.pdbx_strand_id
1 'polypeptide(L)' 'GTRGGLHLTDVTNASRTMLMDLDTLDWDEELLALLDIPRAMLPEIRSNAEIYGYTAIEPAGIPIAAALGDQQAALFG' A
#
# COMPACT_ATOMS: atom_id res chain seq x y z
N GLY A 1 -0.27 -11.47 2.97
CA GLY A 1 -0.08 -12.65 2.11
C GLY A 1 -0.67 -13.89 2.76
N THR A 2 -1.25 -14.79 1.96
CA THR A 2 -2.01 -16.00 2.40
C THR A 2 -1.23 -16.99 3.29
N ARG A 3 0.10 -16.85 3.40
CA ARG A 3 0.97 -17.65 4.27
C ARG A 3 1.53 -16.86 5.45
N GLY A 4 0.75 -15.93 6.01
CA GLY A 4 1.17 -15.10 7.17
C GLY A 4 2.03 -13.87 6.82
N GLY A 5 2.09 -13.49 5.55
CA GLY A 5 2.74 -12.24 5.14
C GLY A 5 1.83 -11.03 5.33
N LEU A 6 2.36 -9.83 5.17
CA LEU A 6 1.58 -8.58 5.14
C LEU A 6 0.99 -8.34 3.74
N HIS A 7 -0.09 -7.56 3.62
CA HIS A 7 -0.69 -7.16 2.34
C HIS A 7 -0.91 -5.66 2.37
N LEU A 8 0.06 -4.91 1.86
CA LEU A 8 0.21 -3.48 2.09
C LEU A 8 0.50 -2.74 0.78
N THR A 9 0.20 -1.45 0.75
CA THR A 9 0.61 -0.48 -0.28
C THR A 9 0.95 0.85 0.40
N ASP A 10 1.76 1.69 -0.23
CA ASP A 10 1.95 3.08 0.21
C ASP A 10 0.91 4.03 -0.39
N VAL A 11 0.82 5.24 0.17
CA VAL A 11 -0.11 6.30 -0.27
C VAL A 11 0.13 6.74 -1.72
N THR A 12 1.37 6.73 -2.22
CA THR A 12 1.63 7.18 -3.59
C THR A 12 1.15 6.16 -4.61
N ASN A 13 1.32 4.85 -4.36
CA ASN A 13 0.74 3.81 -5.20
C ASN A 13 -0.79 3.74 -5.06
N ALA A 14 -1.33 3.83 -3.84
CA ALA A 14 -2.78 3.83 -3.60
C ALA A 14 -3.49 4.98 -4.33
N SER A 15 -2.89 6.18 -4.35
CA SER A 15 -3.43 7.35 -5.07
C SER A 15 -3.63 7.14 -6.58
N ARG A 16 -3.00 6.12 -7.19
CA ARG A 16 -3.10 5.84 -8.64
C ARG A 16 -4.23 4.89 -9.00
N THR A 17 -4.89 4.31 -8.01
CA THR A 17 -5.98 3.36 -8.22
C THR A 17 -7.32 4.02 -8.52
N MET A 18 -7.44 5.33 -8.25
CA MET A 18 -8.72 6.07 -8.17
C MET A 18 -9.68 5.56 -7.09
N LEU A 19 -9.21 4.73 -6.15
CA LEU A 19 -10.03 4.18 -5.07
C LEU A 19 -9.68 4.76 -3.69
N MET A 20 -8.63 5.58 -3.60
CA MET A 20 -8.19 6.20 -2.35
C MET A 20 -8.68 7.65 -2.29
N ASP A 21 -9.27 8.03 -1.16
CA ASP A 21 -9.56 9.42 -0.81
C ASP A 21 -8.26 10.11 -0.39
N LEU A 22 -7.96 11.26 -1.00
CA LEU A 22 -6.68 11.97 -0.78
C LEU A 22 -6.64 12.77 0.53
N ASP A 23 -7.79 13.12 1.10
CA ASP A 23 -7.89 13.89 2.34
C ASP A 23 -7.76 12.96 3.56
N THR A 24 -8.36 11.77 3.47
CA THR A 24 -8.35 10.77 4.56
C THR A 24 -7.20 9.76 4.44
N LEU A 25 -6.63 9.60 3.24
CA LEU A 25 -5.62 8.59 2.90
C LEU A 25 -6.09 7.15 3.13
N ASP A 26 -7.41 6.92 3.01
CA ASP A 26 -8.02 5.60 3.10
C ASP A 26 -8.78 5.26 1.81
N TRP A 27 -9.15 3.99 1.64
CA TRP A 27 -10.02 3.58 0.55
C TRP A 27 -11.41 4.22 0.69
N ASP A 28 -11.90 4.78 -0.40
CA ASP A 28 -13.17 5.49 -0.52
C ASP A 28 -14.34 4.48 -0.63
N GLU A 29 -15.14 4.38 0.43
CA GLU A 29 -16.27 3.44 0.50
C GLU A 29 -17.33 3.66 -0.58
N GLU A 30 -17.56 4.90 -1.02
CA GLU A 30 -18.55 5.21 -2.06
C GLU A 30 -18.07 4.69 -3.42
N LEU A 31 -16.80 4.91 -3.75
CA LEU A 31 -16.18 4.39 -4.98
C LEU A 31 -16.08 2.86 -4.97
N LEU A 32 -15.75 2.25 -3.84
CA LEU A 32 -15.75 0.80 -3.70
C LEU A 32 -17.14 0.20 -3.92
N ALA A 33 -18.18 0.80 -3.31
CA ALA A 33 -19.56 0.36 -3.51
C ALA A 33 -20.03 0.55 -4.96
N LEU A 34 -19.67 1.68 -5.58
CA LEU A 34 -20.03 1.98 -6.98
C LEU A 34 -19.47 0.96 -7.97
N LEU A 35 -18.26 0.47 -7.71
CA LEU A 35 -17.55 -0.47 -8.58
C LEU A 35 -17.72 -1.94 -8.17
N ASP A 36 -18.53 -2.22 -7.14
CA ASP A 36 -18.74 -3.55 -6.56
C ASP A 36 -17.41 -4.24 -6.15
N ILE A 37 -16.53 -3.48 -5.48
CA ILE A 37 -15.22 -3.94 -5.02
C ILE A 37 -15.29 -4.23 -3.51
N PRO A 38 -15.14 -5.49 -3.06
CA PRO A 38 -15.09 -5.79 -1.63
C PRO A 38 -13.82 -5.23 -0.98
N ARG A 39 -13.96 -4.28 -0.04
CA ARG A 39 -12.82 -3.66 0.66
C ARG A 39 -11.78 -4.66 1.21
N ALA A 40 -12.24 -5.82 1.69
CA ALA A 40 -11.39 -6.86 2.26
C ALA A 40 -10.34 -7.43 1.28
N MET A 41 -10.50 -7.22 -0.03
CA MET A 41 -9.50 -7.63 -1.02
C MET A 41 -8.35 -6.64 -1.18
N LEU A 42 -8.49 -5.40 -0.69
CA LEU A 42 -7.51 -4.34 -0.87
C LEU A 42 -6.37 -4.45 0.15
N PRO A 43 -5.15 -4.02 -0.21
CA PRO A 43 -4.07 -3.91 0.75
C PRO A 43 -4.34 -2.78 1.76
N GLU A 44 -3.76 -2.89 2.95
CA GLU A 44 -3.77 -1.78 3.91
C GLU A 44 -2.83 -0.66 3.43
N ILE A 45 -3.30 0.58 3.47
CA ILE A 45 -2.51 1.76 3.09
C ILE A 45 -1.59 2.13 4.25
N ARG A 46 -0.31 2.34 3.93
CA ARG A 46 0.76 2.73 4.85
C ARG A 46 1.49 3.97 4.34
N SER A 47 2.30 4.59 5.19
CA SER A 47 3.13 5.72 4.80
C SER A 47 4.23 5.30 3.82
N ASN A 48 4.85 6.27 3.13
CA ASN A 48 5.92 6.00 2.16
C ASN A 48 7.21 5.48 2.80
N ALA A 49 7.41 5.72 4.10
CA ALA A 49 8.66 5.43 4.80
C ALA A 49 8.40 5.07 6.27
N GLU A 50 8.28 3.78 6.54
CA GLU A 50 8.22 3.16 7.87
C GLU A 50 8.60 1.69 7.74
N ILE A 51 9.03 1.05 8.84
CA ILE A 51 9.29 -0.39 8.81
C ILE A 51 7.95 -1.13 8.71
N TYR A 52 7.59 -1.57 7.51
CA TYR A 52 6.40 -2.37 7.27
C TYR A 52 6.53 -3.76 7.88
N GLY A 53 7.73 -4.34 7.78
CA GLY A 53 8.04 -5.68 8.24
C GLY A 53 9.42 -6.11 7.79
N TYR A 54 9.67 -7.41 7.87
CA TYR A 54 10.97 -8.01 7.54
C TYR A 54 10.79 -9.10 6.49
N THR A 55 11.78 -9.27 5.62
CA THR A 55 11.79 -10.38 4.67
C THR A 55 11.72 -11.71 5.41
N ALA A 56 10.77 -12.57 5.04
CA ALA A 56 10.60 -13.90 5.63
C ALA A 56 11.31 -15.00 4.83
N ILE A 57 11.89 -14.66 3.67
CA ILE A 57 12.59 -15.55 2.76
C ILE A 57 14.03 -15.06 2.57
N GLU A 58 14.95 -15.97 2.26
CA GLU A 58 16.37 -15.66 2.16
C GLU A 58 16.69 -14.57 1.11
N PRO A 59 17.46 -13.54 1.50
CA PRO A 59 17.95 -13.28 2.85
C PRO A 59 16.84 -12.78 3.78
N ALA A 60 16.59 -13.52 4.86
CA ALA A 60 15.54 -13.20 5.83
C ALA A 60 16.00 -12.13 6.84
N GLY A 61 15.06 -11.41 7.43
CA GLY A 61 15.32 -10.39 8.44
C GLY A 61 15.75 -9.03 7.90
N ILE A 62 15.70 -8.80 6.58
CA ILE A 62 15.97 -7.48 5.99
C ILE A 62 14.72 -6.62 6.16
N PRO A 63 14.83 -5.40 6.71
CA PRO A 63 13.68 -4.51 6.88
C PRO A 63 13.17 -4.04 5.52
N ILE A 64 11.86 -4.15 5.31
CA ILE A 64 11.14 -3.49 4.21
C ILE A 64 10.62 -2.17 4.78
N ALA A 65 11.29 -1.07 4.45
CA ALA A 65 11.13 0.21 5.15
C ALA A 65 10.57 1.37 4.31
N ALA A 66 10.37 1.16 3.01
CA ALA A 66 9.84 2.18 2.12
C ALA A 66 9.20 1.56 0.88
N ALA A 67 8.14 2.20 0.41
CA ALA A 67 7.46 1.92 -0.85
C ALA A 67 6.96 3.25 -1.42
N LEU A 68 7.23 3.46 -2.70
CA LEU A 68 6.85 4.66 -3.44
C LEU A 68 6.52 4.25 -4.88
N GLY A 69 5.58 4.96 -5.50
CA GLY A 69 5.39 4.93 -6.95
C GLY A 69 6.64 5.42 -7.65
N ASP A 70 6.93 4.86 -8.82
CA ASP A 70 8.17 5.09 -9.56
C ASP A 70 8.44 6.57 -9.87
N GLN A 71 7.45 7.31 -10.35
CA GLN A 71 7.58 8.74 -10.63
C GLN A 71 7.75 9.57 -9.36
N GLN A 72 7.08 9.22 -8.27
CA GLN A 72 7.21 9.88 -6.99
C GLN A 72 8.57 9.58 -6.34
N ALA A 73 9.09 8.36 -6.51
CA ALA A 73 10.44 7.99 -6.10
C ALA A 73 11.48 8.78 -6.90
N ALA A 74 11.30 8.89 -8.22
CA ALA A 74 12.19 9.68 -9.09
C ALA A 74 12.15 11.19 -8.78
N LEU A 75 11.01 11.70 -8.30
CA LEU A 75 10.89 13.09 -7.84
C LEU A 75 11.56 13.31 -6.47
N PHE A 76 11.54 12.30 -5.60
CA PHE A 76 12.13 12.40 -4.27
C PHE A 76 13.66 12.32 -4.27
N GLY A 77 14.25 11.52 -5.19
CA GLY A 77 15.70 11.34 -5.33
C GLY A 77 16.41 12.52 -6.00
#